data_AF-A0A9E6ZM02-F1
#
_entry.id   AF-A0A9E6ZM02-F1
#
_cell.length_a   1.000
_cell.length_b   1.000
_cell.length_c   1.000
_cell.angle_alpha   90.00
_cell.angle_beta   90.00
_cell.angle_gamma   90.00
#
_symmetry.space_group_name_H-M   'P 1'
#
loop_
_entity.id
_entity.type
_entity.pdbx_description
1 polymer ?
#
loop_
_entity_poly.entity_id
_entity_poly.type
_entity_poly.pdbx_seq_one_letter_code
_entity_poly.pdbx_strand_id
1 'polypeptide(L)'
;MKRFKILIKTLSFLIPVLSFQLFSTSCENEFNDPESFDINTNPPVITSIAEARENTPVEQGVLENIYYIKGKNLGSITSLKYNGYEAGFNPVFVTDNLIISTIPAEAPAVSEINKVRVQTPYGVAEYDFRLLTIESFETGNDGTSDIVTLYGGDFSALEKVIFFSGSEENNNLVETEAEVVDYGAGFITVRVPEGTTQAFIRVNTTLGASTVSESYGFNFPLFVDSINPDWHIDGWNNDGSGVTDEVAIGQYSVKANLVGWGGLNFQVNDDDHNLGAKFDNYSTLVFKAYATEANQQLVLDVNDGEVHWDGENAIEISNPDYGWEPGDWTPVEIKLSDLYPGGTEPTTIWRMYFQIEQGTFYIDDMGFLE
;
A
#
# COMPACT_ATOMS: atom_id res chain seq x y z
N MET A 1 -1.67 -20.48 -108.49
CA MET A 1 -2.61 -20.38 -107.36
C MET A 1 -2.12 -21.28 -106.24
N LYS A 2 -2.06 -20.75 -105.01
CA LYS A 2 -1.78 -21.40 -103.71
C LYS A 2 -0.43 -22.12 -103.54
N ARG A 3 0.33 -21.56 -102.58
CA ARG A 3 1.60 -22.03 -102.01
C ARG A 3 1.40 -23.39 -101.31
N PHE A 4 2.33 -24.32 -101.51
CA PHE A 4 2.49 -25.49 -100.65
C PHE A 4 3.96 -25.65 -100.23
N LYS A 5 4.10 -26.12 -98.98
CA LYS A 5 5.20 -25.95 -98.03
C LYS A 5 6.59 -26.39 -98.52
N ILE A 6 7.58 -25.57 -98.20
CA ILE A 6 9.01 -25.84 -98.35
C ILE A 6 9.47 -26.83 -97.27
N LEU A 7 10.13 -27.86 -97.78
CA LEU A 7 10.92 -28.87 -97.09
C LEU A 7 12.36 -28.33 -96.90
N ILE A 8 13.08 -28.87 -95.91
CA ILE A 8 14.56 -29.06 -95.83
C ILE A 8 15.27 -28.36 -94.64
N LYS A 9 15.67 -29.25 -93.71
CA LYS A 9 16.94 -29.41 -92.97
C LYS A 9 17.73 -28.19 -92.49
N THR A 10 18.01 -28.21 -91.18
CA THR A 10 19.31 -28.07 -90.49
C THR A 10 18.99 -27.97 -88.98
N LEU A 11 19.78 -28.32 -87.98
CA LEU A 11 21.05 -29.00 -87.75
C LEU A 11 21.21 -28.93 -86.21
N SER A 12 21.74 -29.98 -85.56
CA SER A 12 22.20 -29.99 -84.15
C SER A 12 21.20 -29.72 -83.02
N PHE A 13 20.84 -30.78 -82.29
CA PHE A 13 20.60 -30.71 -80.84
C PHE A 13 21.16 -31.99 -80.21
N LEU A 14 22.46 -31.96 -79.90
CA LEU A 14 23.11 -32.86 -78.95
C LEU A 14 23.72 -31.95 -77.88
N ILE A 15 23.52 -32.32 -76.61
CA ILE A 15 24.12 -31.77 -75.38
C ILE A 15 23.32 -30.60 -74.72
N PRO A 16 22.71 -30.89 -73.56
CA PRO A 16 22.93 -30.04 -72.41
C PRO A 16 23.32 -30.89 -71.20
N VAL A 17 24.62 -31.07 -70.98
CA VAL A 17 25.20 -31.51 -69.71
C VAL A 17 26.42 -30.63 -69.45
N LEU A 18 26.23 -29.32 -69.32
CA LEU A 18 27.30 -28.41 -68.87
C LEU A 18 26.80 -27.00 -68.52
N SER A 19 25.95 -26.85 -67.50
CA SER A 19 25.66 -25.53 -66.90
C SER A 19 24.82 -25.62 -65.63
N PHE A 20 25.29 -26.38 -64.64
CA PHE A 20 24.74 -26.32 -63.27
C PHE A 20 25.81 -26.59 -62.21
N GLN A 21 26.99 -26.01 -62.38
CA GLN A 21 28.00 -25.95 -61.34
C GLN A 21 28.62 -24.56 -61.41
N LEU A 22 28.17 -23.66 -60.53
CA LEU A 22 28.84 -22.44 -60.04
C LEU A 22 27.76 -21.54 -59.41
N PHE A 23 27.19 -21.94 -58.27
CA PHE A 23 26.62 -21.05 -57.23
C PHE A 23 26.32 -21.90 -55.99
N SER A 24 27.36 -22.28 -55.27
CA SER A 24 27.22 -22.84 -53.91
C SER A 24 28.39 -22.39 -53.04
N THR A 25 28.62 -21.08 -52.99
CA THR A 25 29.16 -20.45 -51.77
C THR A 25 27.95 -20.10 -50.91
N SER A 26 27.32 -21.13 -50.33
CA SER A 26 26.37 -20.93 -49.25
C SER A 26 27.17 -20.56 -48.02
N CYS A 27 26.71 -19.52 -47.34
CA CYS A 27 27.25 -18.94 -46.12
C CYS A 27 27.86 -20.00 -45.20
N GLU A 28 29.07 -19.74 -44.72
CA GLU A 28 29.54 -20.37 -43.49
C GLU A 28 28.49 -20.09 -42.41
N ASN A 29 28.03 -21.14 -41.74
CA ASN A 29 27.16 -20.98 -40.59
C ASN A 29 27.97 -20.33 -39.46
N GLU A 30 27.85 -19.01 -39.30
CA GLU A 30 28.25 -18.30 -38.06
C GLU A 30 27.42 -18.74 -36.84
N PHE A 31 26.43 -19.63 -37.02
CA PHE A 31 25.65 -20.26 -35.95
C PHE A 31 26.24 -21.58 -35.43
N ASN A 32 27.44 -21.94 -35.87
CA ASN A 32 28.15 -23.14 -35.40
C ASN A 32 29.26 -22.81 -34.40
N ASP A 33 29.27 -21.60 -33.84
CA ASP A 33 30.02 -21.36 -32.60
C ASP A 33 29.16 -21.87 -31.44
N PRO A 34 29.54 -22.97 -30.75
CA PRO A 34 28.99 -23.25 -29.46
C PRO A 34 29.68 -22.26 -28.52
N GLU A 35 29.28 -20.98 -28.55
CA GLU A 35 29.19 -20.28 -27.28
C GLU A 35 28.12 -21.06 -26.52
N SER A 36 28.57 -22.11 -25.84
CA SER A 36 27.82 -22.74 -24.78
C SER A 36 27.43 -21.59 -23.88
N PHE A 37 26.15 -21.21 -23.90
CA PHE A 37 25.56 -20.62 -22.73
C PHE A 37 25.89 -21.62 -21.63
N ASP A 38 26.90 -21.30 -20.81
CA ASP A 38 27.39 -22.18 -19.76
C ASP A 38 26.26 -22.21 -18.73
N ILE A 39 25.29 -23.10 -18.95
CA ILE A 39 24.21 -23.35 -18.02
C ILE A 39 24.88 -23.97 -16.82
N ASN A 40 25.00 -23.18 -15.75
CA ASN A 40 25.58 -23.62 -14.52
C ASN A 40 24.74 -24.77 -13.94
N THR A 41 25.30 -25.97 -13.94
CA THR A 41 24.64 -27.22 -13.50
C THR A 41 24.90 -27.54 -12.03
N ASN A 42 25.53 -26.63 -11.29
CA ASN A 42 25.73 -26.80 -9.86
C ASN A 42 24.42 -26.54 -9.08
N PRO A 43 24.24 -27.16 -7.90
CA PRO A 43 23.11 -26.85 -7.02
C PRO A 43 23.07 -25.37 -6.65
N PRO A 44 21.89 -24.75 -6.48
CA PRO A 44 21.77 -23.37 -6.07
C PRO A 44 22.39 -23.16 -4.68
N VAL A 45 22.87 -21.94 -4.42
CA VAL A 45 23.35 -21.52 -3.10
C VAL A 45 22.80 -20.13 -2.81
N ILE A 46 22.18 -19.95 -1.65
CA ILE A 46 21.76 -18.64 -1.15
C ILE A 46 22.85 -18.15 -0.19
N THR A 47 23.39 -16.96 -0.43
CA THR A 47 24.40 -16.34 0.43
C THR A 47 23.81 -15.28 1.36
N SER A 48 22.78 -14.57 0.90
CA SER A 48 22.06 -13.59 1.70
C SER A 48 20.75 -13.20 1.02
N ILE A 49 19.83 -12.65 1.80
CA ILE A 49 18.63 -11.98 1.33
C ILE A 49 18.71 -10.54 1.76
N ALA A 50 18.32 -9.60 0.90
CA ALA A 50 18.31 -8.18 1.20
C ALA A 50 16.97 -7.55 0.78
N GLU A 51 16.47 -6.62 1.57
CA GLU A 51 15.33 -5.79 1.18
C GLU A 51 15.75 -4.90 -0.02
N ALA A 52 14.88 -4.75 -1.02
CA ALA A 52 15.27 -4.19 -2.31
C ALA A 52 15.53 -2.67 -2.31
N ARG A 53 14.82 -1.90 -1.47
CA ARG A 53 14.95 -0.44 -1.36
C ARG A 53 16.29 -0.05 -0.76
N GLU A 54 16.66 -0.64 0.37
CA GLU A 54 17.89 -0.31 1.09
C GLU A 54 19.07 -1.22 0.72
N ASN A 55 18.80 -2.31 -0.01
CA ASN A 55 19.79 -3.33 -0.40
C ASN A 55 20.60 -3.89 0.78
N THR A 56 20.03 -3.82 1.98
CA THR A 56 20.65 -4.23 3.24
C THR A 56 20.29 -5.68 3.55
N PRO A 57 21.26 -6.53 3.94
CA PRO A 57 20.97 -7.92 4.31
C PRO A 57 20.02 -8.00 5.51
N VAL A 58 19.03 -8.90 5.41
CA VAL A 58 18.03 -9.14 6.45
C VAL A 58 17.76 -10.64 6.57
N GLU A 59 17.31 -11.06 7.75
CA GLU A 59 16.92 -12.44 8.07
C GLU A 59 15.40 -12.56 8.29
N GLN A 60 14.67 -11.46 8.11
CA GLN A 60 13.22 -11.39 8.15
C GLN A 60 12.71 -10.48 7.04
N GLY A 61 11.59 -10.84 6.42
CA GLY A 61 10.95 -10.08 5.35
C GLY A 61 9.53 -9.67 5.67
N VAL A 62 9.12 -8.50 5.21
CA VAL A 62 7.74 -8.02 5.30
C VAL A 62 6.96 -8.55 4.09
N LEU A 63 5.73 -8.99 4.30
CA LEU A 63 4.86 -9.41 3.20
C LEU A 63 4.72 -8.29 2.16
N GLU A 64 4.51 -8.66 0.90
CA GLU A 64 4.34 -7.76 -0.26
C GLU A 64 5.56 -6.89 -0.63
N ASN A 65 6.61 -6.87 0.20
CA ASN A 65 7.85 -6.20 -0.14
C ASN A 65 8.70 -7.02 -1.12
N ILE A 66 9.58 -6.30 -1.83
CA ILE A 66 10.49 -6.86 -2.82
C ILE A 66 11.83 -7.17 -2.16
N TYR A 67 12.38 -8.35 -2.45
CA TYR A 67 13.65 -8.82 -1.92
C TYR A 67 14.60 -9.29 -3.02
N TYR A 68 15.89 -9.06 -2.76
CA TYR A 68 17.01 -9.59 -3.51
C TYR A 68 17.55 -10.84 -2.83
N ILE A 69 17.34 -12.00 -3.45
CA ILE A 69 17.95 -13.25 -3.02
C ILE A 69 19.27 -13.39 -3.76
N LYS A 70 20.38 -13.22 -3.03
CA LYS A 70 21.73 -13.21 -3.56
C LYS A 70 22.38 -14.57 -3.36
N GLY A 71 23.16 -15.02 -4.34
CA GLY A 71 23.70 -16.36 -4.29
C GLY A 71 24.57 -16.76 -5.48
N LYS A 72 24.55 -18.06 -5.76
CA LYS A 72 25.23 -18.69 -6.90
C LYS A 72 24.34 -19.76 -7.53
N ASN A 73 24.52 -20.00 -8.82
CA ASN A 73 23.84 -21.06 -9.56
C ASN A 73 22.31 -20.89 -9.53
N LEU A 74 21.82 -19.64 -9.48
CA LEU A 74 20.40 -19.29 -9.36
C LEU A 74 19.69 -19.16 -10.72
N GLY A 75 20.45 -19.07 -11.81
CA GLY A 75 19.96 -18.70 -13.14
C GLY A 75 18.96 -19.68 -13.76
N SER A 76 18.90 -20.90 -13.24
CA SER A 76 18.01 -21.97 -13.69
C SER A 76 16.89 -22.29 -12.70
N ILE A 77 16.52 -21.33 -11.84
CA ILE A 77 15.42 -21.49 -10.89
C ILE A 77 14.12 -21.94 -11.56
N THR A 78 13.43 -22.88 -10.91
CA THR A 78 12.12 -23.39 -11.31
C THR A 78 11.05 -23.19 -10.25
N SER A 79 11.44 -22.96 -8.98
CA SER A 79 10.50 -22.68 -7.89
C SER A 79 11.19 -21.88 -6.79
N LEU A 80 10.42 -20.97 -6.20
CA LEU A 80 10.80 -20.15 -5.05
C LEU A 80 9.67 -20.22 -4.03
N LYS A 81 10.01 -20.47 -2.76
CA LYS A 81 9.03 -20.54 -1.69
C LYS A 81 9.46 -19.76 -0.45
N TYR A 82 8.52 -19.07 0.17
CA TYR A 82 8.65 -18.51 1.52
C TYR A 82 7.73 -19.33 2.43
N ASN A 83 8.28 -19.94 3.49
CA ASN A 83 7.51 -20.75 4.43
C ASN A 83 6.63 -21.83 3.76
N GLY A 84 7.12 -22.40 2.66
CA GLY A 84 6.42 -23.42 1.88
C GLY A 84 5.40 -22.89 0.86
N TYR A 85 5.06 -21.60 0.90
CA TYR A 85 4.16 -20.94 -0.04
C TYR A 85 4.92 -20.50 -1.29
N GLU A 86 4.37 -20.77 -2.48
CA GLU A 86 5.02 -20.45 -3.77
C GLU A 86 5.02 -18.94 -4.03
N ALA A 87 6.17 -18.40 -4.39
CA ALA A 87 6.32 -17.00 -4.75
C ALA A 87 6.68 -16.82 -6.22
N GLY A 88 6.17 -15.72 -6.77
CA GLY A 88 6.50 -15.29 -8.12
C GLY A 88 7.92 -14.73 -8.21
N PHE A 89 8.52 -14.93 -9.38
CA PHE A 89 9.71 -14.21 -9.83
C PHE A 89 9.59 -14.01 -11.35
N ASN A 90 10.23 -12.96 -11.88
CA ASN A 90 10.31 -12.75 -13.32
C ASN A 90 11.61 -13.40 -13.85
N PRO A 91 11.53 -14.47 -14.68
CA PRO A 91 12.71 -15.14 -15.20
C PRO A 91 13.67 -14.22 -15.98
N VAL A 92 13.17 -13.12 -16.56
CA VAL A 92 13.98 -12.13 -17.28
C VAL A 92 14.93 -11.37 -16.35
N PHE A 93 14.58 -11.23 -15.07
CA PHE A 93 15.39 -10.53 -14.06
C PHE A 93 16.23 -11.47 -13.20
N VAL A 94 16.15 -12.78 -13.43
CA VAL A 94 16.98 -13.76 -12.74
C VAL A 94 18.33 -13.86 -13.43
N THR A 95 19.39 -13.80 -12.64
CA THR A 95 20.77 -14.06 -13.07
C THR A 95 21.33 -15.26 -12.32
N ASP A 96 22.57 -15.65 -12.62
CA ASP A 96 23.22 -16.73 -11.87
C ASP A 96 23.46 -16.40 -10.38
N ASN A 97 23.38 -15.11 -10.00
CA ASN A 97 23.71 -14.64 -8.66
C ASN A 97 22.61 -13.82 -7.96
N LEU A 98 21.47 -13.58 -8.62
CA LEU A 98 20.40 -12.75 -8.10
C LEU A 98 19.03 -13.26 -8.57
N ILE A 99 18.10 -13.35 -7.63
CA ILE A 99 16.66 -13.45 -7.90
C ILE A 99 16.00 -12.22 -7.27
N ILE A 100 15.09 -11.60 -8.01
CA ILE A 100 14.20 -10.55 -7.50
C ILE A 100 12.82 -11.18 -7.32
N SER A 101 12.28 -11.10 -6.11
CA SER A 101 10.97 -11.69 -5.78
C SER A 101 10.23 -10.83 -4.78
N THR A 102 8.91 -10.78 -4.96
CA THR A 102 7.98 -10.20 -3.99
C THR A 102 7.49 -11.31 -3.05
N ILE A 103 7.48 -11.05 -1.75
CA ILE A 103 6.89 -11.98 -0.78
C ILE A 103 5.36 -11.96 -0.95
N PRO A 104 4.69 -13.09 -1.18
CA PRO A 104 3.24 -13.12 -1.34
C PRO A 104 2.51 -12.72 -0.06
N ALA A 105 1.38 -12.01 -0.19
CA ALA A 105 0.53 -11.61 0.93
C ALA A 105 -0.03 -12.81 1.73
N GLU A 106 -0.23 -13.97 1.08
CA GLU A 106 -0.77 -15.16 1.74
C GLU A 106 0.31 -16.10 2.28
N ALA A 107 1.59 -15.74 2.17
CA ALA A 107 2.66 -16.54 2.74
C ALA A 107 2.54 -16.58 4.27
N PRO A 108 2.56 -17.76 4.92
CA PRO A 108 2.33 -17.87 6.36
C PRO A 108 3.39 -17.09 7.15
N ALA A 109 2.97 -15.99 7.78
CA ALA A 109 3.88 -15.12 8.50
C ALA A 109 4.43 -15.77 9.79
N VAL A 110 3.58 -16.56 10.46
CA VAL A 110 3.97 -17.47 11.54
C VAL A 110 4.06 -18.89 10.97
N SER A 111 5.25 -19.49 11.03
CA SER A 111 5.50 -20.82 10.48
C SER A 111 6.52 -21.58 11.31
N GLU A 112 6.42 -22.90 11.34
CA GLU A 112 7.51 -23.77 11.85
C GLU A 112 8.64 -23.94 10.81
N ILE A 113 8.38 -23.57 9.54
CA ILE A 113 9.35 -23.73 8.45
C ILE A 113 10.40 -22.63 8.49
N ASN A 114 9.98 -21.35 8.58
CA ASN A 114 10.84 -20.15 8.65
C ASN A 114 12.03 -20.18 7.69
N LYS A 115 11.76 -20.48 6.41
CA LYS A 115 12.78 -20.62 5.36
C LYS A 115 12.32 -20.05 4.03
N VAL A 116 13.31 -19.52 3.31
CA VAL A 116 13.27 -19.36 1.85
C VAL A 116 13.87 -20.59 1.20
N ARG A 117 13.14 -21.16 0.23
CA ARG A 117 13.57 -22.34 -0.53
C ARG A 117 13.63 -22.02 -2.01
N VAL A 118 14.81 -22.12 -2.60
CA VAL A 118 15.06 -22.00 -4.04
C VAL A 118 15.30 -23.39 -4.61
N GLN A 119 14.61 -23.74 -5.69
CA GLN A 119 14.80 -24.99 -6.41
C GLN A 119 15.19 -24.73 -7.86
N THR A 120 16.20 -25.46 -8.34
CA THR A 120 16.57 -25.57 -9.75
C THR A 120 16.48 -27.04 -10.18
N PRO A 121 16.64 -27.37 -11.47
CA PRO A 121 16.80 -28.76 -11.91
C PRO A 121 18.00 -29.47 -11.28
N TYR A 122 18.96 -28.72 -10.74
CA TYR A 122 20.25 -29.21 -10.26
C TYR A 122 20.34 -29.30 -8.73
N GLY A 123 19.33 -28.81 -8.00
CA GLY A 123 19.29 -28.94 -6.55
C GLY A 123 18.34 -27.98 -5.87
N VAL A 124 18.47 -27.90 -4.55
CA VAL A 124 17.66 -27.06 -3.67
C VAL A 124 18.59 -26.33 -2.72
N ALA A 125 18.33 -25.04 -2.51
CA ALA A 125 18.92 -24.22 -1.47
C ALA A 125 17.85 -23.79 -0.49
N GLU A 126 18.16 -23.83 0.79
CA GLU A 126 17.31 -23.31 1.86
C GLU A 126 18.10 -22.27 2.65
N TYR A 127 17.41 -21.24 3.10
CA TYR A 127 17.96 -20.14 3.89
C TYR A 127 16.98 -19.80 5.00
N ASP A 128 17.47 -19.66 6.24
CA ASP A 128 16.62 -19.32 7.38
C ASP A 128 16.11 -17.88 7.20
N PHE A 129 14.79 -17.72 7.16
CA PHE A 129 14.16 -16.45 6.84
C PHE A 129 12.75 -16.42 7.41
N ARG A 130 12.47 -15.44 8.26
CA ARG A 130 11.15 -15.27 8.88
C ARG A 130 10.34 -14.24 8.12
N LEU A 131 9.05 -14.18 8.41
CA LEU A 131 8.13 -13.24 7.80
C LEU A 131 7.51 -12.32 8.86
N LEU A 132 7.22 -11.09 8.49
CA LEU A 132 6.69 -10.03 9.36
C LEU A 132 5.48 -9.38 8.68
N THR A 133 4.43 -9.14 9.45
CA THR A 133 3.25 -8.37 9.05
C THR A 133 2.51 -7.94 10.30
N ILE A 134 1.72 -6.87 10.21
CA ILE A 134 0.69 -6.51 11.19
C ILE A 134 -0.64 -6.69 10.46
N GLU A 135 -1.45 -7.63 10.92
CA GLU A 135 -2.76 -7.95 10.31
C GLU A 135 -3.87 -7.15 10.96
N SER A 136 -3.77 -6.91 12.27
CA SER A 136 -4.75 -6.15 13.03
C SER A 136 -4.15 -5.66 14.34
N PHE A 137 -4.91 -4.81 15.03
CA PHE A 137 -4.63 -4.46 16.41
C PHE A 137 -5.93 -4.36 17.22
N GLU A 138 -5.80 -4.56 18.52
CA GLU A 138 -6.86 -4.34 19.50
C GLU A 138 -6.37 -3.35 20.55
N THR A 139 -7.25 -2.46 20.99
CA THR A 139 -6.99 -1.55 22.09
C THR A 139 -7.58 -2.11 23.38
N GLY A 140 -6.99 -1.74 24.51
CA GLY A 140 -7.47 -2.17 25.81
C GLY A 140 -6.87 -1.35 26.93
N ASN A 141 -7.11 -1.79 28.17
CA ASN A 141 -6.57 -1.16 29.36
C ASN A 141 -6.10 -2.27 30.32
N ASP A 142 -4.90 -2.13 30.87
CA ASP A 142 -4.33 -3.13 31.79
C ASP A 142 -4.59 -2.83 33.27
N GLY A 143 -5.46 -1.85 33.55
CA GLY A 143 -5.78 -1.30 34.86
C GLY A 143 -4.93 -0.10 35.24
N THR A 144 -3.87 0.23 34.49
CA THR A 144 -2.98 1.36 34.78
C THR A 144 -2.73 2.29 33.59
N SER A 145 -2.70 1.74 32.38
CA SER A 145 -2.61 2.53 31.15
C SER A 145 -3.38 1.85 30.02
N ASP A 146 -3.60 2.62 28.96
CA ASP A 146 -4.06 2.06 27.70
C ASP A 146 -2.95 1.21 27.08
N ILE A 147 -3.37 0.11 26.46
CA ILE A 147 -2.51 -0.85 25.79
C ILE A 147 -3.03 -1.10 24.38
N VAL A 148 -2.10 -1.47 23.50
CA VAL A 148 -2.40 -1.97 22.16
C VAL A 148 -1.78 -3.35 22.01
N THR A 149 -2.58 -4.30 21.57
CA THR A 149 -2.10 -5.62 21.15
C THR A 149 -2.15 -5.69 19.63
N LEU A 150 -0.99 -5.79 19.00
CA LEU A 150 -0.82 -6.05 17.57
C LEU A 150 -0.87 -7.56 17.32
N TYR A 151 -1.56 -7.99 16.27
CA TYR A 151 -1.58 -9.39 15.81
C TYR A 151 -1.05 -9.50 14.38
N GLY A 152 -0.40 -10.63 14.07
CA GLY A 152 0.08 -10.90 12.71
C GLY A 152 1.28 -11.83 12.66
N GLY A 153 2.43 -11.30 12.24
CA GLY A 153 3.63 -12.08 11.90
C GLY A 153 4.49 -12.57 13.07
N ASP A 154 5.68 -13.06 12.76
CA ASP A 154 6.63 -13.54 13.77
C ASP A 154 7.36 -12.37 14.45
N PHE A 155 6.84 -11.91 15.59
CA PHE A 155 7.46 -10.85 16.37
C PHE A 155 8.48 -11.33 17.40
N SER A 156 8.90 -12.61 17.37
CA SER A 156 9.79 -13.16 18.41
C SER A 156 11.20 -12.54 18.44
N ALA A 157 11.59 -11.83 17.38
CA ALA A 157 12.83 -11.05 17.30
C ALA A 157 12.59 -9.54 17.44
N LEU A 158 11.57 -9.13 18.20
CA LEU A 158 11.24 -7.74 18.47
C LEU A 158 12.46 -6.96 19.00
N GLU A 159 12.73 -5.81 18.39
CA GLU A 159 13.71 -4.84 18.88
C GLU A 159 13.00 -3.70 19.63
N LYS A 160 12.05 -3.04 18.97
CA LYS A 160 11.29 -1.92 19.54
C LYS A 160 9.98 -1.67 18.80
N VAL A 161 9.06 -1.00 19.48
CA VAL A 161 7.80 -0.50 18.94
C VAL A 161 7.76 1.01 19.07
N ILE A 162 7.45 1.72 17.99
CA ILE A 162 7.43 3.18 17.93
C ILE A 162 6.03 3.62 17.50
N PHE A 163 5.41 4.48 18.29
CA PHE A 163 4.25 5.27 17.86
C PHE A 163 4.79 6.52 17.19
N PHE A 164 4.34 6.78 15.97
CA PHE A 164 4.78 7.96 15.24
C PHE A 164 3.64 8.66 14.50
N SER A 165 3.79 9.97 14.34
CA SER A 165 2.89 10.83 13.59
C SER A 165 3.68 11.84 12.77
N GLY A 166 3.11 12.33 11.67
CA GLY A 166 3.79 13.24 10.75
C GLY A 166 4.80 12.54 9.84
N SER A 167 5.62 13.32 9.14
CA SER A 167 6.63 12.83 8.20
C SER A 167 7.94 13.63 8.29
N GLU A 168 9.05 13.00 7.89
CA GLU A 168 10.33 13.71 7.79
C GLU A 168 10.30 14.80 6.72
N GLU A 169 9.59 14.56 5.61
CA GLU A 169 9.45 15.50 4.49
C GLU A 169 8.79 16.81 4.94
N ASN A 170 7.79 16.72 5.82
CA ASN A 170 7.06 17.86 6.35
C ASN A 170 7.69 18.43 7.65
N ASN A 171 8.83 17.90 8.08
CA ASN A 171 9.56 18.33 9.29
C ASN A 171 8.67 18.38 10.56
N ASN A 172 7.68 17.50 10.65
CA ASN A 172 6.75 17.39 11.76
C ASN A 172 6.70 15.97 12.37
N LEU A 173 7.66 15.12 12.01
CA LEU A 173 7.78 13.76 12.55
C LEU A 173 7.95 13.79 14.08
N VAL A 174 7.02 13.15 14.77
CA VAL A 174 7.09 12.86 16.20
C VAL A 174 7.15 11.36 16.36
N GLU A 175 8.17 10.86 17.06
CA GLU A 175 8.35 9.44 17.36
C GLU A 175 8.47 9.23 18.86
N THR A 176 7.67 8.31 19.39
CA THR A 176 7.73 7.91 20.80
C THR A 176 7.81 6.39 20.89
N GLU A 177 8.85 5.90 21.54
CA GLU A 177 9.01 4.47 21.79
C GLU A 177 8.02 4.01 22.87
N ALA A 178 7.35 2.89 22.61
CA ALA A 178 6.39 2.30 23.52
C ALA A 178 7.03 1.30 24.49
N GLU A 179 6.48 1.21 25.69
CA GLU A 179 6.86 0.18 26.65
C GLU A 179 6.25 -1.16 26.22
N VAL A 180 7.10 -2.16 25.97
CA VAL A 180 6.65 -3.52 25.63
C VAL A 180 6.19 -4.24 26.90
N VAL A 181 4.95 -4.72 26.89
CA VAL A 181 4.34 -5.49 27.98
C VAL A 181 4.58 -6.99 27.79
N ASP A 182 4.31 -7.50 26.60
CA ASP A 182 4.50 -8.91 26.23
C ASP A 182 4.64 -9.06 24.71
N TYR A 183 5.31 -10.11 24.24
CA TYR A 183 5.44 -10.37 22.81
C TYR A 183 5.81 -11.83 22.51
N GLY A 184 5.48 -12.27 21.29
CA GLY A 184 5.84 -13.59 20.81
C GLY A 184 5.58 -13.74 19.32
N ALA A 185 5.57 -14.99 18.84
CA ALA A 185 5.09 -15.25 17.49
C ALA A 185 3.59 -14.95 17.43
N GLY A 186 3.17 -14.10 16.50
CA GLY A 186 1.77 -13.77 16.24
C GLY A 186 1.21 -12.59 17.03
N PHE A 187 1.89 -12.09 18.07
CA PHE A 187 1.42 -10.92 18.81
C PHE A 187 2.52 -10.07 19.48
N ILE A 188 2.22 -8.80 19.70
CA ILE A 188 2.94 -7.89 20.61
C ILE A 188 1.91 -7.09 21.39
N THR A 189 2.09 -6.93 22.70
CA THR A 189 1.34 -5.97 23.52
C THR A 189 2.26 -4.87 24.04
N VAL A 190 1.87 -3.63 23.83
CA VAL A 190 2.61 -2.43 24.27
C VAL A 190 1.70 -1.45 24.99
N ARG A 191 2.27 -0.63 25.87
CA ARG A 191 1.56 0.53 26.44
C ARG A 191 1.55 1.67 25.43
N VAL A 192 0.40 2.32 25.29
CA VAL A 192 0.27 3.55 24.50
C VAL A 192 1.07 4.65 25.19
N PRO A 193 2.01 5.32 24.50
CA PRO A 193 2.75 6.42 25.09
C PRO A 193 1.84 7.58 25.52
N GLU A 194 2.16 8.23 26.64
CA GLU A 194 1.38 9.35 27.16
C GLU A 194 1.22 10.47 26.12
N GLY A 195 0.00 10.98 25.96
CA GLY A 195 -0.32 12.03 24.99
C GLY A 195 -0.52 11.55 23.55
N THR A 196 -0.48 10.24 23.31
CA THR A 196 -0.78 9.68 21.98
C THR A 196 -2.27 9.49 21.82
N THR A 197 -2.92 10.43 21.13
CA THR A 197 -4.32 10.29 20.69
C THR A 197 -4.40 9.44 19.42
N GLN A 198 -3.41 9.58 18.53
CA GLN A 198 -3.40 8.99 17.21
C GLN A 198 -1.98 8.83 16.69
N ALA A 199 -1.69 7.70 16.04
CA ALA A 199 -0.36 7.41 15.51
C ALA A 199 -0.39 6.20 14.58
N PHE A 200 0.63 6.04 13.74
CA PHE A 200 0.98 4.71 13.24
C PHE A 200 1.89 4.00 14.22
N ILE A 201 1.86 2.67 14.19
CA ILE A 201 2.72 1.84 15.04
C ILE A 201 3.74 1.15 14.16
N ARG A 202 5.02 1.50 14.32
CA ARG A 202 6.15 0.84 13.65
C ARG A 202 6.73 -0.23 14.55
N VAL A 203 6.88 -1.43 14.01
CA VAL A 203 7.55 -2.55 14.67
C VAL A 203 8.88 -2.80 13.98
N ASN A 204 9.96 -2.75 14.75
CA ASN A 204 11.32 -3.07 14.29
C ASN A 204 11.79 -4.38 14.92
N THR A 205 12.55 -5.16 14.16
CA THR A 205 13.08 -6.45 14.60
C THR A 205 14.60 -6.47 14.50
N THR A 206 15.24 -7.24 15.36
CA THR A 206 16.70 -7.41 15.33
C THR A 206 17.19 -8.16 14.08
N LEU A 207 16.26 -8.72 13.29
CA LEU A 207 16.52 -9.42 12.02
C LEU A 207 16.48 -8.48 10.80
N GLY A 208 16.31 -7.17 11.03
CA GLY A 208 16.40 -6.11 10.03
C GLY A 208 15.09 -5.79 9.31
N ALA A 209 13.97 -6.40 9.69
CA ALA A 209 12.65 -6.04 9.17
C ALA A 209 11.99 -4.94 10.00
N SER A 210 11.31 -4.02 9.31
CA SER A 210 10.45 -2.98 9.88
C SER A 210 9.11 -2.98 9.16
N THR A 211 8.01 -3.02 9.91
CA THR A 211 6.64 -2.92 9.39
C THR A 211 5.86 -1.85 10.14
N VAL A 212 4.77 -1.37 9.54
CA VAL A 212 3.95 -0.27 10.04
C VAL A 212 2.48 -0.73 10.04
N SER A 213 1.75 -0.45 11.12
CA SER A 213 0.31 -0.73 11.22
C SER A 213 -0.51 0.25 10.39
N GLU A 214 -1.82 0.00 10.28
CA GLU A 214 -2.78 1.07 10.00
C GLU A 214 -2.81 2.10 11.16
N SER A 215 -3.48 3.24 10.97
CA SER A 215 -3.54 4.29 12.00
C SER A 215 -4.23 3.76 13.27
N TYR A 216 -3.50 3.80 14.37
CA TYR A 216 -4.04 3.66 15.72
C TYR A 216 -4.74 4.95 16.12
N GLY A 217 -5.86 4.81 16.81
CA GLY A 217 -6.55 5.93 17.46
C GLY A 217 -7.98 6.13 17.03
N PHE A 218 -8.60 5.27 16.21
CA PHE A 218 -10.04 5.34 15.88
C PHE A 218 -10.81 4.08 16.28
N ASN A 219 -11.97 4.26 16.92
CA ASN A 219 -12.97 3.18 17.09
C ASN A 219 -13.77 2.95 15.79
N PHE A 220 -13.92 3.99 14.96
CA PHE A 220 -14.45 3.90 13.61
C PHE A 220 -13.61 4.73 12.65
N PRO A 221 -12.62 4.13 11.95
CA PRO A 221 -11.87 4.86 10.94
C PRO A 221 -12.77 5.13 9.75
N LEU A 222 -12.87 6.40 9.36
CA LEU A 222 -13.64 6.81 8.19
C LEU A 222 -12.75 7.08 6.99
N PHE A 223 -11.63 7.78 7.19
CA PHE A 223 -10.60 7.97 6.17
C PHE A 223 -9.22 7.95 6.82
N VAL A 224 -8.44 6.92 6.50
CA VAL A 224 -7.06 6.73 6.94
C VAL A 224 -6.28 6.14 5.77
N ASP A 225 -5.63 6.99 4.97
CA ASP A 225 -5.03 6.67 3.67
C ASP A 225 -5.99 6.10 2.60
N SER A 226 -7.12 5.55 3.02
CA SER A 226 -8.19 5.02 2.21
C SER A 226 -9.51 5.27 2.92
N ILE A 227 -10.59 5.41 2.14
CA ILE A 227 -11.91 5.55 2.70
C ILE A 227 -12.42 4.20 3.22
N ASN A 228 -13.18 4.24 4.31
CA ASN A 228 -13.94 3.10 4.80
C ASN A 228 -14.73 2.44 3.64
N PRO A 229 -14.66 1.10 3.47
CA PRO A 229 -15.25 0.43 2.30
C PRO A 229 -16.75 0.64 2.08
N ASP A 230 -17.49 0.97 3.14
CA ASP A 230 -18.94 1.23 3.08
C ASP A 230 -19.28 2.69 2.73
N TRP A 231 -18.26 3.55 2.67
CA TRP A 231 -18.37 4.98 2.42
C TRP A 231 -17.71 5.37 1.08
N HIS A 232 -18.16 6.49 0.53
CA HIS A 232 -17.55 7.10 -0.65
C HIS A 232 -17.42 8.61 -0.48
N ILE A 233 -16.55 9.19 -1.32
CA ILE A 233 -16.27 10.62 -1.38
C ILE A 233 -16.96 11.17 -2.63
N ASP A 234 -17.72 12.24 -2.46
CA ASP A 234 -18.28 13.02 -3.56
C ASP A 234 -18.29 14.52 -3.18
N GLY A 235 -18.84 15.39 -4.02
CA GLY A 235 -19.02 16.79 -3.67
C GLY A 235 -19.85 17.55 -4.68
N TRP A 236 -20.23 18.79 -4.32
CA TRP A 236 -20.92 19.71 -5.22
C TRP A 236 -20.18 21.04 -5.31
N ASN A 237 -20.38 21.74 -6.43
CA ASN A 237 -19.70 23.00 -6.74
C ASN A 237 -18.17 22.92 -6.61
N ASN A 238 -17.60 21.74 -6.90
CA ASN A 238 -16.17 21.51 -6.93
C ASN A 238 -15.64 21.44 -8.38
N ASP A 239 -14.41 21.90 -8.59
CA ASP A 239 -13.65 21.78 -9.85
C ASP A 239 -12.42 20.87 -9.71
N GLY A 240 -12.35 20.14 -8.59
CA GLY A 240 -11.32 19.15 -8.29
C GLY A 240 -11.45 18.66 -6.85
N SER A 241 -12.03 17.48 -6.66
CA SER A 241 -12.05 16.77 -5.40
C SER A 241 -11.52 15.35 -5.57
N GLY A 242 -10.84 14.82 -4.56
CA GLY A 242 -10.30 13.47 -4.60
C GLY A 242 -9.08 13.25 -3.71
N VAL A 243 -8.55 12.03 -3.78
CA VAL A 243 -7.42 11.58 -2.98
C VAL A 243 -6.12 12.22 -3.48
N THR A 244 -5.26 12.68 -2.56
CA THR A 244 -3.98 13.36 -2.87
C THR A 244 -2.85 12.91 -1.96
N ASP A 245 -1.61 13.23 -2.33
CA ASP A 245 -0.38 13.00 -1.57
C ASP A 245 0.03 14.18 -0.64
N GLU A 246 -0.76 15.25 -0.59
CA GLU A 246 -0.62 16.31 0.42
C GLU A 246 -1.26 15.83 1.73
N VAL A 247 -0.47 15.43 2.72
CA VAL A 247 -0.98 14.68 3.88
C VAL A 247 -0.62 15.30 5.22
N ALA A 248 -1.51 15.12 6.19
CA ALA A 248 -1.22 15.38 7.59
C ALA A 248 -0.36 14.24 8.16
N ILE A 249 -0.74 13.01 7.81
CA ILE A 249 -0.11 11.77 8.24
C ILE A 249 -0.41 10.69 7.19
N GLY A 250 0.52 9.76 6.99
CA GLY A 250 0.31 8.62 6.09
C GLY A 250 0.75 8.91 4.66
N GLN A 251 0.01 8.36 3.71
CA GLN A 251 0.23 8.45 2.27
C GLN A 251 -0.80 9.30 1.56
N TYR A 252 -2.05 9.33 2.03
CA TYR A 252 -3.11 10.02 1.32
C TYR A 252 -4.05 10.83 2.19
N SER A 253 -4.52 11.95 1.65
CA SER A 253 -5.59 12.80 2.19
C SER A 253 -6.71 12.99 1.16
N VAL A 254 -7.79 13.68 1.55
CA VAL A 254 -8.86 14.10 0.63
C VAL A 254 -8.80 15.60 0.41
N LYS A 255 -8.61 16.02 -0.84
CA LYS A 255 -8.68 17.42 -1.26
C LYS A 255 -10.06 17.76 -1.79
N ALA A 256 -10.46 19.01 -1.57
CA ALA A 256 -11.53 19.67 -2.32
C ALA A 256 -11.10 21.07 -2.76
N ASN A 257 -11.37 21.39 -4.03
CA ASN A 257 -11.30 22.74 -4.57
C ASN A 257 -12.70 23.19 -5.00
N LEU A 258 -13.21 24.25 -4.37
CA LEU A 258 -14.57 24.74 -4.55
C LEU A 258 -14.58 26.09 -5.27
N VAL A 259 -15.45 26.22 -6.28
CA VAL A 259 -15.55 27.41 -7.16
C VAL A 259 -16.66 28.38 -6.77
N GLY A 260 -17.14 28.23 -5.54
CA GLY A 260 -18.28 28.91 -4.93
C GLY A 260 -18.79 28.04 -3.79
N TRP A 261 -19.86 28.47 -3.11
CA TRP A 261 -20.38 27.74 -1.94
C TRP A 261 -20.65 26.29 -2.31
N GLY A 262 -19.90 25.38 -1.71
CA GLY A 262 -19.89 23.97 -2.09
C GLY A 262 -19.57 23.09 -0.89
N GLY A 263 -19.42 21.79 -1.16
CA GLY A 263 -19.01 20.87 -0.12
C GLY A 263 -18.34 19.62 -0.65
N LEU A 264 -17.42 19.10 0.17
CA LEU A 264 -16.88 17.76 0.12
C LEU A 264 -17.75 16.87 1.00
N ASN A 265 -18.26 15.77 0.46
CA ASN A 265 -19.06 14.82 1.21
C ASN A 265 -18.32 13.51 1.45
N PHE A 266 -18.53 12.97 2.64
CA PHE A 266 -18.29 11.58 2.98
C PHE A 266 -19.64 11.00 3.28
N GLN A 267 -20.06 9.97 2.54
CA GLN A 267 -21.37 9.38 2.73
C GLN A 267 -21.34 7.88 2.47
N VAL A 268 -22.21 7.15 3.16
CA VAL A 268 -22.53 5.77 2.75
C VAL A 268 -23.38 5.77 1.48
N ASN A 269 -23.45 4.63 0.80
CA ASN A 269 -24.39 4.47 -0.29
C ASN A 269 -25.84 4.68 0.21
N ASP A 270 -26.60 5.51 -0.49
CA ASP A 270 -27.96 5.96 -0.11
C ASP A 270 -28.96 4.78 0.10
N ASP A 271 -28.63 3.58 -0.39
CA ASP A 271 -29.46 2.38 -0.27
C ASP A 271 -29.46 1.76 1.14
N ASP A 272 -28.48 2.06 2.00
CA ASP A 272 -28.46 1.57 3.39
C ASP A 272 -27.71 2.49 4.38
N HIS A 273 -28.43 3.49 4.91
CA HIS A 273 -27.89 4.38 5.94
C HIS A 273 -27.46 3.64 7.23
N ASN A 274 -27.82 2.37 7.44
CA ASN A 274 -27.42 1.63 8.63
C ASN A 274 -25.93 1.25 8.63
N LEU A 275 -25.24 1.33 7.49
CA LEU A 275 -23.80 1.09 7.39
C LEU A 275 -22.96 2.24 7.98
N GLY A 276 -23.59 3.37 8.29
CA GLY A 276 -22.93 4.49 8.95
C GLY A 276 -22.53 4.21 10.40
N ALA A 277 -21.81 5.15 10.99
CA ALA A 277 -21.35 5.10 12.37
C ALA A 277 -22.54 5.21 13.34
N LYS A 278 -22.73 4.23 14.24
CA LYS A 278 -23.79 4.28 15.25
C LYS A 278 -23.50 5.34 16.28
N PHE A 279 -24.38 6.32 16.42
CA PHE A 279 -24.14 7.51 17.24
C PHE A 279 -23.81 7.14 18.69
N ASP A 280 -24.61 6.27 19.30
CA ASP A 280 -24.45 5.84 20.70
C ASP A 280 -23.16 5.06 21.00
N ASN A 281 -22.43 4.65 19.96
CA ASN A 281 -21.15 3.95 20.12
C ASN A 281 -19.97 4.92 20.22
N TYR A 282 -20.18 6.23 19.98
CA TYR A 282 -19.08 7.18 19.87
C TYR A 282 -19.39 8.47 20.65
N SER A 283 -18.36 9.09 21.20
CA SER A 283 -18.45 10.39 21.88
C SER A 283 -17.89 11.54 21.04
N THR A 284 -16.94 11.27 20.14
CA THR A 284 -16.13 12.31 19.49
C THR A 284 -15.87 11.98 18.02
N LEU A 285 -15.98 12.98 17.15
CA LEU A 285 -15.46 12.97 15.78
C LEU A 285 -14.10 13.68 15.79
N VAL A 286 -13.08 13.06 15.19
CA VAL A 286 -11.75 13.64 15.06
C VAL A 286 -11.31 13.57 13.60
N PHE A 287 -10.66 14.64 13.13
CA PHE A 287 -10.02 14.72 11.82
C PHE A 287 -8.93 15.80 11.80
N LYS A 288 -8.12 15.81 10.75
CA LYS A 288 -7.17 16.91 10.47
C LYS A 288 -7.64 17.70 9.27
N ALA A 289 -7.58 19.02 9.36
CA ALA A 289 -7.97 19.93 8.30
C ALA A 289 -6.81 20.86 7.89
N TYR A 290 -6.63 21.04 6.59
CA TYR A 290 -5.66 21.99 6.02
C TYR A 290 -6.38 23.03 5.17
N ALA A 291 -6.22 24.30 5.54
CA ALA A 291 -6.68 25.43 4.74
C ALA A 291 -5.55 25.98 3.88
N THR A 292 -5.82 26.30 2.62
CA THR A 292 -4.82 26.97 1.76
C THR A 292 -4.85 28.49 1.90
N GLU A 293 -5.90 29.06 2.48
CA GLU A 293 -6.14 30.52 2.50
C GLU A 293 -6.43 31.06 3.91
N ALA A 294 -6.01 32.31 4.14
CA ALA A 294 -6.29 33.03 5.39
C ALA A 294 -7.77 33.35 5.55
N ASN A 295 -8.30 33.09 6.76
CA ASN A 295 -9.71 33.29 7.13
C ASN A 295 -10.69 32.40 6.34
N GLN A 296 -10.22 31.29 5.78
CA GLN A 296 -11.12 30.27 5.25
C GLN A 296 -11.96 29.71 6.40
N GLN A 297 -13.28 29.67 6.21
CA GLN A 297 -14.24 29.18 7.19
C GLN A 297 -14.76 27.83 6.73
N LEU A 298 -14.46 26.79 7.50
CA LEU A 298 -14.94 25.44 7.26
C LEU A 298 -16.19 25.22 8.08
N VAL A 299 -17.22 24.67 7.45
CA VAL A 299 -18.45 24.31 8.10
C VAL A 299 -18.61 22.80 7.97
N LEU A 300 -18.77 22.13 9.12
CA LEU A 300 -19.15 20.73 9.17
C LEU A 300 -20.67 20.62 9.35
N ASP A 301 -21.34 19.91 8.46
CA ASP A 301 -22.74 19.51 8.58
C ASP A 301 -22.84 17.98 8.55
N VAL A 302 -23.68 17.40 9.40
CA VAL A 302 -23.81 15.96 9.60
C VAL A 302 -25.25 15.53 9.37
N ASN A 303 -25.45 14.51 8.53
CA ASN A 303 -26.75 13.96 8.13
C ASN A 303 -27.74 15.01 7.58
N ASP A 304 -27.31 15.88 6.67
CA ASP A 304 -28.18 16.86 5.99
C ASP A 304 -28.97 17.77 6.96
N GLY A 305 -28.43 18.02 8.16
CA GLY A 305 -29.11 18.77 9.22
C GLY A 305 -30.55 18.29 9.48
N GLU A 306 -30.86 16.99 9.40
CA GLU A 306 -32.21 16.39 9.25
C GLU A 306 -33.30 16.86 10.24
N VAL A 307 -32.94 17.61 11.29
CA VAL A 307 -33.89 18.21 12.22
C VAL A 307 -34.17 19.69 11.93
N HIS A 308 -33.25 20.43 11.30
CA HIS A 308 -33.37 21.86 11.04
C HIS A 308 -32.59 22.32 9.79
N TRP A 309 -33.32 22.66 8.71
CA TRP A 309 -32.77 23.29 7.48
C TRP A 309 -32.23 24.73 7.71
N ASP A 310 -32.14 25.19 8.95
CA ASP A 310 -31.70 26.55 9.30
C ASP A 310 -30.23 26.64 9.78
N GLY A 311 -29.47 25.54 9.72
CA GLY A 311 -28.05 25.54 10.08
C GLY A 311 -27.79 25.34 11.58
N GLU A 312 -28.77 24.90 12.38
CA GLU A 312 -28.60 24.65 13.82
C GLU A 312 -27.68 23.46 14.16
N ASN A 313 -27.49 22.48 13.25
CA ASN A 313 -26.56 21.34 13.44
C ASN A 313 -25.24 21.49 12.65
N ALA A 314 -24.99 22.67 12.08
CA ALA A 314 -23.74 22.96 11.39
C ALA A 314 -22.74 23.54 12.40
N ILE A 315 -21.58 22.90 12.55
CA ILE A 315 -20.50 23.44 13.35
C ILE A 315 -19.57 24.23 12.45
N GLU A 316 -19.50 25.53 12.73
CA GLU A 316 -18.47 26.38 12.17
C GLU A 316 -17.13 26.06 12.83
N ILE A 317 -16.18 25.64 12.00
CA ILE A 317 -14.78 25.44 12.35
C ILE A 317 -14.04 26.67 11.83
N SER A 318 -14.02 27.72 12.65
CA SER A 318 -13.33 28.97 12.32
C SER A 318 -12.37 29.41 13.44
N ASN A 319 -11.43 30.29 13.08
CA ASN A 319 -10.49 30.90 14.02
C ASN A 319 -11.24 31.93 14.90
N PRO A 320 -11.08 31.92 16.25
CA PRO A 320 -10.01 31.24 17.00
C PRO A 320 -10.37 29.92 17.69
N ASP A 321 -11.60 29.41 17.54
CA ASP A 321 -12.09 28.31 18.40
C ASP A 321 -11.34 26.98 18.17
N TYR A 322 -10.74 26.80 16.98
CA TYR A 322 -9.92 25.63 16.62
C TYR A 322 -8.48 25.95 16.20
N GLY A 323 -8.02 27.20 16.36
CA GLY A 323 -6.62 27.56 16.11
C GLY A 323 -6.12 27.42 14.66
N TRP A 324 -7.02 27.50 13.67
CA TRP A 324 -6.69 27.24 12.26
C TRP A 324 -5.74 28.29 11.68
N GLU A 325 -4.56 27.84 11.22
CA GLU A 325 -3.57 28.64 10.49
C GLU A 325 -3.43 28.12 9.04
N PRO A 326 -3.49 29.01 8.03
CA PRO A 326 -3.34 28.60 6.64
C PRO A 326 -1.94 28.06 6.38
N GLY A 327 -1.87 26.95 5.65
CA GLY A 327 -0.59 26.31 5.37
C GLY A 327 -0.16 25.28 6.41
N ASP A 328 -0.96 25.05 7.46
CA ASP A 328 -0.68 24.06 8.49
C ASP A 328 -1.88 23.13 8.71
N TRP A 329 -1.57 21.84 8.91
CA TRP A 329 -2.56 20.84 9.30
C TRP A 329 -3.01 21.08 10.73
N THR A 330 -4.30 21.27 10.91
CA THR A 330 -4.91 21.54 12.22
C THR A 330 -5.74 20.35 12.66
N PRO A 331 -5.44 19.76 13.84
CA PRO A 331 -6.30 18.72 14.42
C PRO A 331 -7.61 19.36 14.90
N VAL A 332 -8.72 18.69 14.58
CA VAL A 332 -10.06 19.10 14.98
C VAL A 332 -10.71 17.95 15.74
N GLU A 333 -11.19 18.24 16.95
CA GLU A 333 -11.92 17.31 17.79
C GLU A 333 -13.29 17.92 18.11
N ILE A 334 -14.37 17.21 17.76
CA ILE A 334 -15.74 17.65 17.93
C ILE A 334 -16.46 16.61 18.77
N LYS A 335 -16.99 17.01 19.93
CA LYS A 335 -17.89 16.13 20.69
C LYS A 335 -19.19 15.97 19.92
N LEU A 336 -19.65 14.72 19.78
CA LEU A 336 -20.89 14.46 19.06
C LEU A 336 -22.12 15.10 19.73
N SER A 337 -22.06 15.29 21.05
CA SER A 337 -23.09 16.04 21.78
C SER A 337 -23.22 17.49 21.34
N ASP A 338 -22.15 18.09 20.82
CA ASP A 338 -22.13 19.49 20.40
C ASP A 338 -22.77 19.68 19.01
N LEU A 339 -22.82 18.62 18.20
CA LEU A 339 -23.50 18.60 16.89
C LEU A 339 -25.03 18.56 17.02
N TYR A 340 -25.56 18.08 18.16
CA TYR A 340 -26.99 17.91 18.39
C TYR A 340 -27.43 18.51 19.73
N PRO A 341 -27.33 19.85 19.90
CA PRO A 341 -27.62 20.53 21.15
C PRO A 341 -29.13 20.53 21.44
N GLY A 342 -29.65 19.45 22.00
CA GLY A 342 -31.08 19.31 22.30
C GLY A 342 -31.61 17.89 22.49
N GLY A 343 -30.76 16.86 22.39
CA GLY A 343 -31.21 15.47 22.42
C GLY A 343 -31.86 15.04 21.10
N THR A 344 -31.45 15.67 20.01
CA THR A 344 -31.89 15.40 18.63
C THR A 344 -30.91 14.47 17.91
N GLU A 345 -30.09 13.72 18.67
CA GLU A 345 -29.10 12.82 18.10
C GLU A 345 -29.72 11.79 17.15
N PRO A 346 -29.09 11.56 15.97
CA PRO A 346 -29.52 10.51 15.06
C PRO A 346 -29.13 9.15 15.62
N THR A 347 -29.77 8.09 15.13
CA THR A 347 -29.31 6.71 15.47
C THR A 347 -27.99 6.35 14.79
N THR A 348 -27.74 6.91 13.61
CA THR A 348 -26.59 6.61 12.77
C THR A 348 -26.12 7.89 12.09
N ILE A 349 -24.82 8.16 12.12
CA ILE A 349 -24.14 9.15 11.29
C ILE A 349 -23.78 8.45 9.98
N TRP A 350 -24.43 8.85 8.89
CA TRP A 350 -24.31 8.21 7.58
C TRP A 350 -23.79 9.17 6.50
N ARG A 351 -23.69 10.46 6.83
CA ARG A 351 -23.15 11.48 5.94
C ARG A 351 -22.53 12.65 6.71
N MET A 352 -21.42 13.19 6.18
CA MET A 352 -20.78 14.41 6.65
C MET A 352 -20.37 15.30 5.48
N TYR A 353 -20.55 16.60 5.64
CA TYR A 353 -20.20 17.63 4.67
C TYR A 353 -19.21 18.60 5.25
N PHE A 354 -18.14 18.82 4.49
CA PHE A 354 -17.17 19.87 4.75
C PHE A 354 -17.37 20.97 3.71
N GLN A 355 -17.81 22.14 4.16
CA GLN A 355 -18.25 23.22 3.30
C GLN A 355 -17.40 24.47 3.51
N ILE A 356 -17.12 25.18 2.42
CA ILE A 356 -16.46 26.50 2.42
C ILE A 356 -17.12 27.38 1.35
N GLU A 357 -16.92 28.70 1.44
CA GLU A 357 -17.43 29.64 0.43
C GLU A 357 -16.73 29.49 -0.93
N GLN A 358 -15.41 29.31 -0.95
CA GLN A 358 -14.60 29.05 -2.14
C GLN A 358 -13.16 28.74 -1.71
N GLY A 359 -12.39 28.10 -2.60
CA GLY A 359 -10.97 27.82 -2.40
C GLY A 359 -10.66 26.34 -2.22
N THR A 360 -9.42 26.04 -1.82
CA THR A 360 -8.96 24.67 -1.59
C THR A 360 -8.88 24.37 -0.10
N PHE A 361 -9.25 23.16 0.29
CA PHE A 361 -8.96 22.62 1.62
C PHE A 361 -8.73 21.11 1.52
N TYR A 362 -8.20 20.53 2.60
CA TYR A 362 -7.95 19.11 2.71
C TYR A 362 -8.48 18.58 4.04
N ILE A 363 -8.95 17.34 4.02
CA ILE A 363 -9.35 16.56 5.19
C ILE A 363 -8.51 15.29 5.19
N ASP A 364 -7.97 14.94 6.34
CA ASP A 364 -7.16 13.75 6.53
C ASP A 364 -7.46 13.10 7.87
N ASP A 365 -7.14 11.81 7.97
CA ASP A 365 -7.06 11.05 9.21
C ASP A 365 -8.29 11.26 10.09
N MET A 366 -9.44 10.85 9.55
CA MET A 366 -10.77 11.12 10.07
C MET A 366 -11.44 9.85 10.60
N GLY A 367 -12.12 9.96 11.74
CA GLY A 367 -12.88 8.87 12.33
C GLY A 367 -13.54 9.23 13.66
N PHE A 368 -14.18 8.26 14.29
CA PHE A 368 -14.89 8.43 15.56
C PHE A 368 -14.21 7.70 16.72
N LEU A 369 -14.36 8.27 17.92
CA LEU A 369 -13.86 7.76 19.20
C LEU A 369 -15.02 7.50 20.17
N GLU A 370 -14.88 6.50 21.04
CA GLU A 370 -15.84 6.15 22.12
C GLU A 370 -16.01 7.20 23.22
#